data_AF-A0A329WZR8-F1
#
_entry.id   AF-A0A329WZR8-F1
#
_cell.length_a   1.000
_cell.length_b   1.000
_cell.length_c   1.000
_cell.angle_alpha   90.00
_cell.angle_beta   90.00
_cell.angle_gamma   90.00
#
_symmetry.space_group_name_H-M   'P 1'
#
loop_
_entity.id
_entity.type
_entity.pdbx_description
1 polymer ?
#
loop_
_entity_poly.entity_id
_entity_poly.type
_entity_poly.pdbx_seq_one_letter_code
_entity_poly.pdbx_strand_id
1 'polypeptide(L)'
;MSLKSDNLRVRGYQVYHEGYRPTAAIIGAYTKSESDTRYIQDIRFGAKESAQVRESSGDTDASGYAITAVINGNRNQLVDTVNRRPIQKKVNGIWMNISNI
;
A
#
# COMPACT_ATOMS: atom_id res chain seq x y z
N MET A 1 -38.54 -30.61 -11.33
CA MET A 1 -37.60 -30.68 -12.47
C MET A 1 -36.41 -29.80 -12.12
N SER A 2 -35.23 -30.37 -11.86
CA SER A 2 -34.02 -29.57 -11.62
C SER A 2 -33.28 -29.40 -12.94
N LEU A 3 -33.11 -28.17 -13.39
CA LEU A 3 -32.29 -27.89 -14.56
C LEU A 3 -30.82 -27.94 -14.12
N LYS A 4 -29.97 -28.60 -14.90
CA LYS A 4 -28.52 -28.63 -14.65
C LYS A 4 -28.00 -27.19 -14.85
N SER A 5 -27.56 -26.57 -13.76
CA SER A 5 -27.21 -25.14 -13.67
C SER A 5 -26.10 -24.68 -14.63
N ASP A 6 -25.30 -25.62 -15.12
CA ASP A 6 -23.99 -25.33 -15.72
C ASP A 6 -24.09 -24.85 -17.18
N ASN A 7 -25.25 -24.96 -17.82
CA ASN A 7 -25.45 -24.58 -19.22
C ASN A 7 -26.81 -23.91 -19.48
N LEU A 8 -27.30 -23.12 -18.52
CA LEU A 8 -28.53 -22.37 -18.69
C LEU A 8 -28.33 -21.26 -19.74
N ARG A 9 -29.19 -21.24 -20.76
CA ARG A 9 -29.17 -20.26 -21.85
C ARG A 9 -30.55 -19.69 -22.12
N VAL A 10 -30.61 -18.40 -22.41
CA VAL A 10 -31.83 -17.69 -22.82
C VAL A 10 -31.55 -17.01 -24.16
N ARG A 11 -32.31 -17.37 -25.20
CA ARG A 11 -32.11 -16.86 -26.57
C ARG A 11 -30.67 -17.04 -27.08
N GLY A 12 -30.00 -18.13 -26.69
CA GLY A 12 -28.60 -18.41 -27.04
C GLY A 12 -27.56 -17.73 -26.16
N TYR A 13 -27.95 -16.77 -25.32
CA TYR A 13 -27.05 -16.11 -24.38
C TYR A 13 -26.91 -16.92 -23.09
N GLN A 14 -25.69 -16.96 -22.57
CA GLN A 14 -25.38 -17.59 -21.30
C GLN A 14 -26.04 -16.84 -20.15
N VAL A 15 -26.68 -17.56 -19.24
CA VAL A 15 -27.28 -17.00 -18.03
C VAL A 15 -26.32 -17.21 -16.86
N TYR A 16 -25.90 -16.11 -16.24
CA TYR A 16 -25.11 -16.14 -15.01
C TYR A 16 -26.02 -16.18 -13.79
N HIS A 17 -25.62 -16.93 -12.77
CA HIS A 17 -26.33 -17.06 -11.49
C HIS A 17 -25.31 -17.41 -10.38
N GLU A 18 -25.74 -17.61 -9.14
CA GLU A 18 -24.82 -17.82 -8.02
C GLU A 18 -23.93 -19.06 -8.15
N GLY A 19 -24.43 -20.13 -8.76
CA GLY A 19 -23.65 -21.33 -9.07
C GLY A 19 -22.85 -21.25 -10.36
N TYR A 20 -23.02 -20.18 -11.15
CA TYR A 20 -22.28 -19.94 -12.39
C TYR A 20 -22.07 -18.43 -12.60
N ARG A 21 -21.20 -17.85 -11.79
CA ARG A 21 -20.89 -16.41 -11.82
C ARG A 21 -19.98 -16.07 -13.01
N PRO A 22 -20.05 -14.85 -13.57
CA PRO A 22 -19.14 -14.45 -14.62
C PRO A 22 -17.70 -14.38 -14.11
N THR A 23 -16.73 -14.69 -14.98
CA THR A 23 -15.31 -14.48 -14.68
C THR A 23 -14.92 -13.03 -14.92
N ALA A 24 -13.82 -12.58 -14.32
CA ALA A 24 -13.30 -11.22 -14.50
C ALA A 24 -13.05 -10.89 -15.99
N ALA A 25 -12.50 -11.85 -16.74
CA ALA A 25 -12.25 -11.71 -18.18
C ALA A 25 -13.52 -11.44 -19.00
N ILE A 26 -14.64 -12.12 -18.67
CA ILE A 26 -15.91 -11.96 -19.38
C ILE A 26 -16.50 -10.56 -19.21
N ILE A 27 -16.24 -9.91 -18.06
CA ILE A 27 -16.78 -8.59 -17.74
C ILE A 27 -15.75 -7.45 -17.88
N GLY A 28 -14.54 -7.75 -18.38
CA GLY A 28 -13.46 -6.76 -18.51
C GLY A 28 -12.91 -6.25 -17.17
N ALA A 29 -13.08 -7.02 -16.09
CA ALA A 29 -12.51 -6.71 -14.79
C ALA A 29 -11.13 -7.36 -14.63
N TYR A 30 -10.29 -6.77 -13.77
CA TYR A 30 -9.07 -7.42 -13.32
C TYR A 30 -9.38 -8.56 -12.35
N THR A 31 -8.64 -9.65 -12.47
CA THR A 31 -8.54 -10.67 -11.43
C THR A 31 -7.90 -10.07 -10.18
N LYS A 32 -8.02 -10.80 -9.06
CA LYS A 32 -7.38 -10.40 -7.80
C LYS A 32 -5.86 -10.27 -7.96
N SER A 33 -5.18 -11.21 -8.61
CA SER A 33 -3.73 -11.18 -8.81
C SER A 33 -3.27 -10.04 -9.72
N GLU A 34 -4.05 -9.72 -10.76
CA GLU A 34 -3.78 -8.53 -11.59
C GLU A 34 -3.95 -7.25 -10.79
N SER A 35 -4.97 -7.15 -9.94
CA SER A 35 -5.19 -5.96 -9.10
C SER A 35 -4.11 -5.83 -8.03
N ASP A 36 -3.76 -6.92 -7.36
CA ASP A 36 -2.76 -6.96 -6.28
C ASP A 36 -1.38 -6.51 -6.76
N THR A 37 -1.04 -6.75 -8.03
CA THR A 37 0.25 -6.34 -8.63
C THR A 37 0.23 -4.93 -9.22
N ARG A 38 -0.95 -4.33 -9.44
CA ARG A 38 -1.10 -3.00 -10.04
C ARG A 38 -1.26 -1.87 -9.03
N TYR A 39 -1.95 -2.14 -7.93
CA TYR A 39 -2.40 -1.07 -7.02
C TYR A 39 -1.70 -1.12 -5.66
N ILE A 40 -1.56 0.06 -5.05
CA ILE A 40 -1.17 0.16 -3.65
C ILE A 40 -2.34 -0.32 -2.80
N GLN A 41 -2.08 -1.30 -1.96
CA GLN A 41 -3.06 -1.91 -1.06
C GLN A 41 -3.12 -1.20 0.29
N ASP A 42 -2.02 -0.55 0.71
CA ASP A 42 -1.91 0.14 1.99
C ASP A 42 -0.66 1.06 2.04
N ILE A 43 -0.64 2.03 2.97
CA ILE A 43 0.45 2.97 3.23
C ILE A 43 0.68 3.11 4.74
N ARG A 44 1.94 3.10 5.18
CA ARG A 44 2.30 3.30 6.59
C ARG A 44 3.63 4.02 6.79
N PHE A 45 3.87 4.50 8.00
CA PHE A 45 5.22 4.75 8.48
C PHE A 45 5.86 3.47 9.00
N GLY A 46 7.12 3.23 8.61
CA GLY A 46 7.93 2.13 9.11
C GLY A 46 8.52 2.40 10.50
N ALA A 47 9.62 1.71 10.78
CA ALA A 47 10.32 1.83 12.06
C ALA A 47 10.84 3.25 12.30
N LYS A 48 10.84 3.68 13.56
CA LYS A 48 11.42 4.95 13.99
C LYS A 48 12.94 4.90 13.91
N GLU A 49 13.52 5.88 13.24
CA GLU A 49 14.93 6.23 13.30
C GLU A 49 15.08 7.55 14.07
N SER A 50 16.17 7.68 14.83
CA SER A 50 16.50 8.90 15.58
C SER A 50 17.86 9.41 15.11
N ALA A 51 17.95 10.70 14.78
CA ALA A 51 19.19 11.36 14.38
C ALA A 51 19.48 12.53 15.32
N GLN A 52 20.69 12.57 15.89
CA GLN A 52 21.16 13.71 16.68
C GLN A 52 21.55 14.85 15.73
N VAL A 53 20.97 16.03 15.92
CA VAL A 53 21.21 17.22 15.06
C VAL A 53 22.00 18.31 15.76
N ARG A 54 22.12 18.24 17.10
CA ARG A 54 22.93 19.20 17.86
C ARG A 54 24.40 18.84 17.84
N GLU A 55 25.24 19.86 17.63
CA GLU A 55 26.69 19.73 17.43
C GLU A 55 27.05 18.68 16.36
N SER A 56 26.16 18.44 15.38
CA SER A 56 26.37 17.51 14.27
C SER A 56 26.13 18.22 12.94
N SER A 57 26.34 17.52 11.82
CA SER A 57 26.03 18.02 10.49
C SER A 57 24.53 18.23 10.22
N GLY A 58 23.66 17.93 11.19
CA GLY A 58 22.20 17.94 11.02
C GLY A 58 21.68 16.66 10.34
N ASP A 59 20.38 16.65 10.07
CA ASP A 59 19.70 15.64 9.26
C ASP A 59 19.27 16.30 7.94
N THR A 60 19.55 15.65 6.81
CA THR A 60 19.18 16.14 5.48
C THR A 60 18.07 15.28 4.90
N ASP A 61 17.42 15.80 3.86
CA ASP A 61 16.37 15.07 3.14
C ASP A 61 16.86 13.69 2.70
N ALA A 62 16.22 12.66 3.27
CA ALA A 62 16.41 11.27 2.88
C ALA A 62 15.19 10.82 2.07
N SER A 63 15.41 10.39 0.83
CA SER A 63 14.36 9.91 -0.05
C SER A 63 13.49 8.86 0.64
N GLY A 64 12.18 9.09 0.66
CA GLY A 64 11.22 8.15 1.25
C GLY A 64 11.09 8.24 2.76
N TYR A 65 11.72 9.22 3.42
CA TYR A 65 11.58 9.43 4.86
C TYR A 65 10.76 10.68 5.17
N ALA A 66 10.06 10.65 6.31
CA ALA A 66 9.41 11.82 6.89
C ALA A 66 9.88 12.03 8.33
N ILE A 67 10.12 13.29 8.70
CA ILE A 67 10.32 13.68 10.11
C ILE A 67 8.97 13.55 10.82
N THR A 68 8.99 12.87 11.98
CA THR A 68 7.80 12.58 12.81
C THR A 68 7.91 13.13 14.22
N ALA A 69 9.09 13.60 14.64
CA ALA A 69 9.25 14.39 15.85
C ALA A 69 10.49 15.28 15.76
N VAL A 70 10.41 16.46 16.37
CA VAL A 70 11.54 17.37 16.62
C VAL A 70 11.64 17.54 18.13
N ILE A 71 12.80 17.22 18.70
CA ILE A 71 12.96 17.05 20.14
C ILE A 71 14.08 17.95 20.64
N ASN A 72 13.74 18.76 21.64
CA ASN A 72 14.66 19.49 22.50
C ASN A 72 14.48 18.94 23.92
N GLY A 73 15.37 18.04 24.32
CA GLY A 73 15.24 17.27 25.57
C GLY A 73 15.63 18.08 26.80
N ASN A 74 16.51 19.08 26.63
CA ASN A 74 16.99 19.95 27.71
C ASN A 74 16.31 21.32 27.76
N ARG A 75 15.33 21.56 26.88
CA ARG A 75 14.49 22.78 26.79
C ARG A 75 15.28 24.08 26.66
N ASN A 76 16.42 24.06 25.97
CA ASN A 76 17.17 25.28 25.66
C ASN A 76 16.76 25.86 24.29
N GLN A 77 17.61 26.66 23.64
CA GLN A 77 17.31 27.30 22.35
C GLN A 77 17.53 26.39 21.13
N LEU A 78 18.08 25.18 21.30
CA LEU A 78 18.54 24.32 20.21
C LEU A 78 17.74 23.01 20.15
N VAL A 79 17.56 22.49 18.93
CA VAL A 79 17.01 21.13 18.72
C VAL A 79 18.12 20.12 18.97
N ASP A 80 17.84 19.05 19.72
CA ASP A 80 18.81 18.00 20.02
C ASP A 80 18.69 16.81 19.06
N THR A 81 17.46 16.37 18.76
CA THR A 81 17.19 15.13 18.02
C THR A 81 15.97 15.28 17.12
N VAL A 82 16.02 14.65 15.94
CA VAL A 82 14.85 14.42 15.10
C VAL A 82 14.54 12.93 15.03
N ASN A 83 13.26 12.58 15.06
CA ASN A 83 12.82 11.23 14.71
C ASN A 83 12.30 11.25 13.28
N ARG A 84 12.75 10.30 12.46
CA ARG A 84 12.25 10.09 11.11
C ARG A 84 11.77 8.66 10.91
N ARG A 85 10.91 8.43 9.93
CA ARG A 85 10.40 7.09 9.59
C ARG A 85 10.36 6.94 8.07
N PRO A 86 10.72 5.77 7.51
CA PRO A 86 10.50 5.51 6.11
C PRO A 86 9.00 5.39 5.84
N ILE A 87 8.52 6.00 4.77
CA ILE A 87 7.18 5.81 4.26
C ILE A 87 7.18 4.52 3.46
N GLN A 88 6.25 3.62 3.75
CA GLN A 88 6.15 2.31 3.12
C GLN A 88 4.80 2.16 2.42
N LYS A 89 4.82 1.50 1.26
CA LYS A 89 3.62 1.08 0.54
C LYS A 89 3.53 -0.44 0.50
N LYS A 90 2.31 -0.96 0.43
CA LYS A 90 2.06 -2.39 0.22
C LYS A 90 1.61 -2.64 -1.22
N VAL A 91 2.35 -3.48 -1.95
CA VAL A 91 1.98 -3.93 -3.29
C VAL A 91 2.18 -5.44 -3.35
N ASN A 92 1.21 -6.16 -3.91
CA ASN A 92 1.21 -7.62 -4.00
C ASN A 92 1.49 -8.32 -2.66
N GLY A 93 0.92 -7.81 -1.56
CA GLY A 93 1.12 -8.35 -0.22
C GLY A 93 2.42 -7.94 0.47
N ILE A 94 3.36 -7.29 -0.24
CA ILE A 94 4.72 -7.00 0.23
C ILE A 94 4.83 -5.52 0.61
N TRP A 95 5.40 -5.26 1.79
CA TRP A 95 5.76 -3.91 2.21
C TRP A 95 7.12 -3.49 1.63
N MET A 96 7.18 -2.32 1.01
CA MET A 96 8.41 -1.75 0.46
C MET A 96 8.53 -0.27 0.80
N ASN A 97 9.76 0.22 0.97
CA ASN A 97 10.03 1.64 1.18
C ASN A 97 9.67 2.41 -0.10
N ILE A 98 9.08 3.59 0.07
CA ILE A 98 8.97 4.56 -1.02
C ILE A 98 10.37 5.10 -1.30
N SER A 99 10.70 5.26 -2.58
CA SER A 99 11.87 6.03 -3.01
C SER A 99 11.39 7.12 -3.97
N ASN A 100 12.10 8.24 -4.04
CA ASN A 100 11.97 9.19 -5.14
C ASN A 100 12.42 8.55 -6.46
N ILE A 101 11.88 9.08 -7.55
CA ILE A 101 12.41 8.96 -8.91
C ILE A 101 13.38 10.13 -9.14
#